data_AF-A0A7J8FSU8-F1
#
_entry.id   AF-A0A7J8FSU8-F1
#
_cell.length_a   1.000
_cell.length_b   1.000
_cell.length_c   1.000
_cell.angle_alpha   90.00
_cell.angle_beta   90.00
_cell.angle_gamma   90.00
#
_symmetry.space_group_name_H-M   'P 1'
#
loop_
_entity.id
_entity.type
_entity.pdbx_description
1 polymer ?
#
loop_
_entity_poly.entity_id
_entity_poly.type
_entity_poly.pdbx_seq_one_letter_code
_entity_poly.pdbx_strand_id
1 'polypeptide(L)'
;MLSSHIRLVRLVPTTVRLVHSLIHNPSCSFMDLKALISSLNDFASLSFAESWDNVGLLVEPSPPHTVNTLFLTNDLTEEVMEEALQKKADFILSYHPPIFRPMKRITWKTWKERLVIRALENRIAIYSPHTAYDAAPQGVNNWLAKGLGVCTSRPIHFSKAPNYPTEGTHRVEFNIDHTQEDLDEVISMLKAISDVSVTSFSARTDDEEQTRISLNCSQQALMHVVAFLSQNRQLYQKTEILSLEKPLLLHTGMGRLCTLDESVRWFWEQCSARSRGRPLPHR
;
A
#
# COMPACT_ATOMS: atom_id res chain seq x y z
N MET A 1 1.13 60.35 -35.54
CA MET A 1 -0.13 60.52 -36.28
C MET A 1 -0.65 59.15 -36.69
N LEU A 2 -1.92 58.92 -36.45
CA LEU A 2 -2.64 57.65 -36.59
C LEU A 2 -2.68 57.14 -38.04
N SER A 3 -2.68 55.81 -38.22
CA SER A 3 -3.78 55.16 -38.96
C SER A 3 -3.82 53.65 -38.69
N SER A 4 -4.96 53.24 -38.15
CA SER A 4 -5.39 51.91 -37.76
C SER A 4 -6.43 51.41 -38.77
N HIS A 5 -6.27 50.24 -39.39
CA HIS A 5 -7.38 49.54 -40.06
C HIS A 5 -7.35 48.04 -39.78
N ILE A 6 -8.07 47.65 -38.71
CA ILE A 6 -8.59 46.29 -38.49
C ILE A 6 -9.95 46.23 -39.19
N ARG A 7 -10.17 45.21 -40.04
CA ARG A 7 -11.48 44.93 -40.65
C ARG A 7 -12.41 44.29 -39.62
N LEU A 8 -13.58 44.91 -39.46
CA LEU A 8 -14.68 44.45 -38.61
C LEU A 8 -15.55 43.45 -39.41
N VAL A 9 -15.70 42.22 -38.92
CA VAL A 9 -16.77 41.31 -39.37
C VAL A 9 -17.81 41.25 -38.25
N ARG A 10 -19.02 41.74 -38.54
CA ARG A 10 -20.19 41.65 -37.67
C ARG A 10 -20.73 40.21 -37.73
N LEU A 11 -20.79 39.52 -36.59
CA LEU A 11 -21.67 38.38 -36.39
C LEU A 11 -22.75 38.76 -35.37
N VAL A 12 -23.99 38.51 -35.75
CA VAL A 12 -25.24 38.84 -35.04
C VAL A 12 -25.32 38.04 -33.73
N PRO A 13 -25.78 38.61 -32.60
CA PRO A 13 -25.92 37.85 -31.37
C PRO A 13 -27.14 36.94 -31.46
N THR A 14 -26.92 35.64 -31.57
CA THR A 14 -27.95 34.63 -31.31
C THR A 14 -28.15 34.50 -29.81
N THR A 15 -29.35 34.78 -29.31
CA THR A 15 -29.69 34.64 -27.90
C THR A 15 -29.72 33.15 -27.53
N VAL A 16 -28.60 32.63 -27.00
CA VAL A 16 -28.61 31.34 -26.30
C VAL A 16 -29.09 31.62 -24.87
N ARG A 17 -30.33 31.21 -24.56
CA ARG A 17 -30.80 31.09 -23.18
C ARG A 17 -29.95 30.02 -22.49
N LEU A 18 -28.91 30.47 -21.78
CA LEU A 18 -28.28 29.64 -20.77
C LEU A 18 -29.31 29.47 -19.65
N VAL A 19 -29.91 28.29 -19.57
CA VAL A 19 -30.61 27.87 -18.35
C VAL A 19 -29.55 27.83 -17.26
N HIS A 20 -29.48 28.87 -16.44
CA HIS A 20 -28.70 28.82 -15.22
C HIS A 20 -29.30 27.70 -14.37
N SER A 21 -28.58 26.58 -14.30
CA SER A 21 -28.77 25.62 -13.23
C SER A 21 -28.42 26.32 -11.93
N LEU A 22 -29.44 26.91 -11.29
CA LEU A 22 -29.39 27.29 -9.90
C LEU A 22 -29.48 25.99 -9.09
N ILE A 23 -28.35 25.32 -8.91
CA ILE A 23 -27.93 24.54 -7.73
C ILE A 23 -26.51 24.08 -8.06
N HIS A 24 -25.52 24.83 -7.57
CA HIS A 24 -24.28 24.22 -7.13
C HIS A 24 -23.89 24.95 -5.85
N ASN A 25 -24.45 24.49 -4.73
CA ASN A 25 -23.77 24.70 -3.47
C ASN A 25 -22.49 23.85 -3.54
N PRO A 26 -21.28 24.42 -3.46
CA PRO A 26 -20.14 23.62 -3.08
C PRO A 26 -20.35 23.35 -1.59
N SER A 27 -21.05 22.27 -1.26
CA SER A 27 -21.00 21.74 0.09
C SER A 27 -19.56 21.25 0.28
N CYS A 28 -18.67 22.14 0.74
CA CYS A 28 -17.41 21.73 1.32
C CYS A 28 -17.77 20.91 2.56
N SER A 29 -17.90 19.60 2.39
CA SER A 29 -18.15 18.69 3.49
C SER A 29 -16.87 18.59 4.29
N PHE A 30 -16.88 19.20 5.47
CA PHE A 30 -15.94 18.94 6.55
C PHE A 30 -15.70 17.43 6.68
N MET A 31 -14.44 16.98 6.63
CA MET A 31 -14.10 15.57 6.84
C MET A 31 -13.39 15.42 8.19
N ASP A 32 -13.83 14.45 9.00
CA ASP A 32 -13.10 14.08 10.22
C ASP A 32 -11.74 13.47 9.86
N LEU A 33 -10.70 13.80 10.63
CA LEU A 33 -9.34 13.32 10.38
C LEU A 33 -9.26 11.80 10.25
N LYS A 34 -9.98 11.04 11.08
CA LYS A 34 -9.95 9.57 11.03
C LYS A 34 -10.60 9.04 9.75
N ALA A 35 -11.69 9.67 9.31
CA ALA A 35 -12.35 9.31 8.06
C ALA A 35 -11.44 9.60 6.84
N LEU A 36 -10.72 10.73 6.87
CA LEU A 36 -9.72 11.05 5.84
C LEU A 36 -8.59 10.02 5.81
N ILE A 37 -8.01 9.68 6.97
CA ILE A 37 -6.94 8.67 7.05
C ILE A 37 -7.44 7.30 6.57
N SER A 38 -8.65 6.91 6.94
CA SER A 38 -9.26 5.66 6.43
C SER A 38 -9.31 5.67 4.90
N SER A 39 -9.76 6.77 4.31
CA SER A 39 -9.85 6.92 2.85
C SER A 39 -8.48 6.86 2.17
N LEU A 40 -7.43 7.43 2.80
CA LEU A 40 -6.05 7.34 2.31
C LEU A 40 -5.51 5.90 2.40
N ASN A 41 -5.82 5.18 3.48
CA ASN A 41 -5.42 3.79 3.66
C ASN A 41 -6.20 2.83 2.73
N ASP A 42 -7.44 3.16 2.37
CA ASP A 42 -8.21 2.42 1.37
C ASP A 42 -7.59 2.57 -0.03
N PHE A 43 -7.02 3.73 -0.34
CA PHE A 43 -6.26 3.93 -1.58
C PHE A 43 -4.96 3.12 -1.59
N ALA A 44 -4.21 3.11 -0.48
CA ALA A 44 -3.04 2.27 -0.33
C ALA A 44 -2.83 1.88 1.14
N SER A 45 -2.94 0.58 1.42
CA SER A 45 -2.66 0.06 2.76
C SER A 45 -1.22 0.38 3.15
N LEU A 46 -1.03 0.85 4.39
CA LEU A 46 0.31 1.06 4.96
C LEU A 46 1.12 -0.25 5.03
N SER A 47 0.47 -1.42 5.00
CA SER A 47 1.15 -2.72 4.91
C SER A 47 1.90 -2.95 3.60
N PHE A 48 1.72 -2.09 2.60
CA PHE A 48 2.47 -2.14 1.35
C PHE A 48 3.83 -1.44 1.45
N ALA A 49 4.04 -0.60 2.47
CA ALA A 49 5.30 0.08 2.67
C ALA A 49 6.45 -0.89 2.96
N GLU A 50 7.66 -0.46 2.63
CA GLU A 50 8.87 -1.16 3.00
C GLU A 50 9.06 -1.18 4.51
N SER A 51 9.67 -2.24 5.05
CA SER A 51 9.77 -2.46 6.49
C SER A 51 10.62 -1.44 7.25
N TRP A 52 11.48 -0.71 6.53
CA TRP A 52 12.33 0.35 7.09
C TRP A 52 11.66 1.73 7.08
N ASP A 53 10.51 1.88 6.41
CA ASP A 53 9.90 3.17 6.13
C ASP A 53 9.01 3.67 7.27
N ASN A 54 8.85 4.98 7.39
CA ASN A 54 7.97 5.59 8.39
C ASN A 54 6.79 6.29 7.73
N VAL A 55 5.75 5.51 7.44
CA VAL A 55 4.55 5.95 6.73
C VAL A 55 3.35 6.12 7.66
N GLY A 56 2.29 6.75 7.15
CA GLY A 56 1.04 6.97 7.87
C GLY A 56 0.95 8.37 8.50
N LEU A 57 0.14 8.49 9.55
CA LEU A 57 -0.02 9.72 10.32
C LEU A 57 1.19 9.92 11.24
N LEU A 58 1.97 10.97 10.98
CA LEU A 58 3.22 11.27 11.68
C LEU A 58 3.04 12.33 12.78
N VAL A 59 2.12 13.27 12.57
CA VAL A 59 1.74 14.30 13.56
C VAL A 59 0.23 14.36 13.62
N GLU A 60 -0.32 14.12 14.81
CA GLU A 60 -1.76 14.15 15.08
C GLU A 60 -2.10 15.30 16.04
N PRO A 61 -2.90 16.30 15.60
CA PRO A 61 -3.49 17.30 16.49
C PRO A 61 -4.48 16.67 17.45
N SER A 62 -4.67 17.26 18.64
CA SER A 62 -5.61 16.73 19.64
C SER A 62 -7.06 16.68 19.09
N PRO A 63 -7.80 15.58 19.30
CA PRO A 63 -9.18 15.47 18.83
C PRO A 63 -10.14 16.40 19.59
N PRO A 64 -11.28 16.78 19.00
CA PRO A 64 -11.69 16.48 17.62
C PRO A 64 -10.86 17.27 16.60
N HIS A 65 -10.62 16.69 15.42
CA HIS A 65 -9.89 17.35 14.35
C HIS A 65 -10.62 17.23 13.02
N THR A 66 -11.03 18.37 12.49
CA THR A 66 -11.77 18.48 11.23
C THR A 66 -10.84 19.05 10.17
N VAL A 67 -10.84 18.44 8.99
CA VAL A 67 -10.01 18.85 7.86
C VAL A 67 -10.87 19.56 6.82
N ASN A 68 -10.55 20.82 6.56
CA ASN A 68 -11.14 21.64 5.50
C ASN A 68 -10.18 21.81 4.34
N THR A 69 -8.92 22.03 4.67
CA THR A 69 -7.86 22.32 3.70
C THR A 69 -6.79 21.26 3.79
N LEU A 70 -6.65 20.49 2.72
CA LEU A 70 -5.60 19.50 2.54
C LEU A 70 -4.51 20.08 1.64
N PHE A 71 -3.28 20.10 2.12
CA PHE A 71 -2.10 20.58 1.40
C PHE A 71 -1.23 19.39 0.96
N LEU A 72 -0.88 19.34 -0.33
CA LEU A 72 -0.08 18.27 -0.92
C LEU A 72 1.35 18.77 -1.18
N THR A 73 2.37 18.02 -0.77
CA THR A 73 3.76 18.29 -1.13
C THR A 73 4.55 17.00 -1.33
N ASN A 74 5.66 17.09 -2.08
CA ASN A 74 6.65 16.02 -2.12
C ASN A 74 7.51 16.02 -0.84
N ASP A 75 8.06 17.20 -0.51
CA ASP A 75 8.94 17.43 0.63
C ASP A 75 8.37 18.56 1.49
N LEU A 76 8.25 18.32 2.79
CA LEU A 76 7.87 19.34 3.75
C LEU A 76 9.12 20.03 4.32
N THR A 77 9.57 21.11 3.67
CA THR A 77 10.63 22.01 4.17
C THR A 77 10.04 23.12 5.04
N GLU A 78 10.87 23.96 5.66
CA GLU A 78 10.38 25.08 6.48
C GLU A 78 9.64 26.14 5.64
N GLU A 79 10.07 26.35 4.39
CA GLU A 79 9.42 27.24 3.43
C GLU A 79 8.08 26.69 2.96
N VAL A 80 8.00 25.38 2.71
CA VAL A 80 6.74 24.71 2.34
C VAL A 80 5.75 24.70 3.51
N MET A 81 6.23 24.54 4.75
CA MET A 81 5.40 24.69 5.94
C MET A 81 4.84 26.11 6.06
N GLU A 82 5.63 27.13 5.77
CA GLU A 82 5.16 28.52 5.74
C GLU A 82 4.06 28.73 4.69
N GLU A 83 4.22 28.16 3.49
CA GLU A 83 3.17 28.17 2.48
C GLU A 83 1.90 27.48 2.97
N ALA A 84 2.00 26.29 3.56
CA ALA A 84 0.86 25.54 4.09
C ALA A 84 0.10 26.33 5.16
N LEU A 85 0.80 27.05 6.03
CA LEU A 85 0.23 27.94 7.04
C LEU A 85 -0.52 29.12 6.41
N GLN A 86 0.08 29.77 5.41
CA GLN A 86 -0.56 30.87 4.67
C GLN A 86 -1.84 30.41 3.95
N LYS A 87 -1.86 29.15 3.49
CA LYS A 87 -3.03 28.51 2.88
C LYS A 87 -4.04 27.98 3.89
N LYS A 88 -3.77 28.10 5.20
CA LYS A 88 -4.63 27.60 6.28
C LYS A 88 -4.92 26.10 6.15
N ALA A 89 -3.87 25.32 5.90
CA ALA A 89 -3.95 23.86 5.86
C ALA A 89 -4.34 23.30 7.24
N ASP A 90 -5.27 22.35 7.29
CA ASP A 90 -5.57 21.55 8.49
C ASP A 90 -4.86 20.19 8.45
N PHE A 91 -4.40 19.81 7.25
CA PHE A 91 -3.76 18.54 6.96
C PHE A 91 -2.70 18.73 5.86
N ILE A 92 -1.52 18.18 6.06
CA ILE A 92 -0.43 18.12 5.07
C ILE A 92 -0.19 16.65 4.72
N LEU A 93 -0.31 16.32 3.43
CA LEU A 93 0.18 15.07 2.87
C LEU A 93 1.55 15.36 2.26
N SER A 94 2.61 14.92 2.93
CA SER A 94 4.00 15.01 2.44
C SER A 94 4.42 13.66 1.91
N TYR A 95 4.79 13.56 0.63
CA TYR A 95 5.21 12.29 0.03
C TYR A 95 6.36 11.65 0.81
N HIS A 96 7.43 12.41 1.05
CA HIS A 96 8.54 12.00 1.89
C HIS A 96 8.24 12.27 3.38
N PRO A 97 8.50 11.31 4.29
CA PRO A 97 8.32 11.50 5.73
C PRO A 97 9.27 12.56 6.30
N PRO A 98 8.79 13.73 6.81
CA PRO A 98 9.67 14.68 7.49
C PRO A 98 10.29 14.05 8.75
N ILE A 99 9.49 13.25 9.48
CA ILE A 99 9.92 12.41 10.59
C ILE A 99 10.36 11.04 10.05
N PHE A 100 11.57 10.95 9.48
CA PHE A 100 12.09 9.67 8.95
C PHE A 100 12.75 8.79 10.02
N ARG A 101 13.17 9.38 11.15
CA ARG A 101 13.80 8.67 12.28
C ARG A 101 13.12 9.09 13.58
N PRO A 102 13.02 8.19 14.57
CA PRO A 102 12.46 8.53 15.87
C PRO A 102 13.17 9.73 16.52
N MET A 103 12.39 10.72 16.94
CA MET A 103 12.89 11.88 17.67
C MET A 103 12.86 11.60 19.18
N LYS A 104 14.02 11.64 19.84
CA LYS A 104 14.10 11.46 21.30
C LYS A 104 13.61 12.70 22.08
N ARG A 105 13.62 13.87 21.43
CA ARG A 105 13.21 15.16 21.98
C ARG A 105 12.62 16.00 20.86
N ILE A 106 11.69 16.88 21.20
CA ILE A 106 11.08 17.86 20.30
C ILE A 106 11.36 19.25 20.88
N THR A 107 12.30 19.96 20.28
CA THR A 107 12.80 21.28 20.71
C THR A 107 13.02 22.17 19.48
N TRP A 108 13.23 23.47 19.65
CA TRP A 108 13.42 24.38 18.50
C TRP A 108 14.78 24.24 17.77
N LYS A 109 15.56 23.19 18.08
CA LYS A 109 16.96 23.06 17.66
C LYS A 109 17.13 22.67 16.19
N THR A 110 16.40 21.66 15.73
CA THR A 110 16.52 21.16 14.35
C THR A 110 15.30 21.56 13.52
N TRP A 111 15.50 21.74 12.22
CA TRP A 111 14.41 22.11 11.31
C TRP A 111 13.26 21.09 11.34
N LYS A 112 13.56 19.79 11.46
CA LYS A 112 12.54 18.73 11.58
C LYS A 112 11.73 18.84 12.86
N GLU A 113 12.38 19.10 13.99
CA GLU A 113 11.66 19.33 15.25
C GLU A 113 10.80 20.60 15.17
N ARG A 114 11.31 21.68 14.55
CA ARG A 114 10.53 22.90 14.32
C ARG A 114 9.30 22.66 13.45
N LEU A 115 9.39 21.83 12.40
CA LEU A 115 8.21 21.44 11.61
C LEU A 115 7.13 20.78 12.48
N VAL A 116 7.52 19.85 13.35
CA VAL A 116 6.59 19.18 14.26
C VAL A 116 5.97 20.17 15.25
N ILE A 117 6.78 21.05 15.86
CA ILE A 117 6.28 22.08 16.78
C ILE A 117 5.29 23.00 16.06
N ARG A 118 5.66 23.53 14.89
CA ARG A 118 4.78 24.41 14.11
C ARG A 118 3.49 23.71 13.70
N ALA A 119 3.55 22.45 13.30
CA ALA A 119 2.37 21.66 12.98
C ALA A 119 1.43 21.55 14.19
N LEU A 120 1.96 21.18 15.36
CA LEU A 120 1.17 21.04 16.59
C LEU A 120 0.58 22.38 17.06
N GLU A 121 1.38 23.44 17.08
CA GLU A 121 0.94 24.79 17.49
C GLU A 121 -0.18 25.33 16.59
N ASN A 122 -0.16 24.98 15.30
CA ASN A 122 -1.17 25.40 14.32
C ASN A 122 -2.24 24.34 14.07
N ARG A 123 -2.24 23.24 14.85
CA ARG A 123 -3.19 22.12 14.73
C ARG A 123 -3.24 21.51 13.33
N ILE A 124 -2.10 21.29 12.69
CA ILE A 124 -1.99 20.69 11.36
C ILE A 124 -1.57 19.22 11.50
N ALA A 125 -2.36 18.32 10.91
CA ALA A 125 -1.97 16.92 10.80
C ALA A 125 -0.92 16.73 9.70
N ILE A 126 0.06 15.84 9.91
CA ILE A 126 1.05 15.47 8.89
C ILE A 126 0.94 13.99 8.61
N TYR A 127 0.74 13.62 7.35
CA TYR A 127 0.68 12.24 6.88
C TYR A 127 1.67 12.03 5.73
N SER A 128 2.32 10.85 5.70
CA SER A 128 3.23 10.48 4.62
C SER A 128 2.98 9.07 4.11
N PRO A 129 2.61 8.88 2.83
CA PRO A 129 2.41 7.55 2.27
C PRO A 129 3.67 6.86 1.75
N HIS A 130 4.63 7.65 1.23
CA HIS A 130 5.92 7.21 0.68
C HIS A 130 5.88 5.85 -0.04
N THR A 131 6.61 4.85 0.45
CA THR A 131 6.74 3.55 -0.24
C THR A 131 5.42 2.77 -0.36
N ALA A 132 4.41 3.02 0.49
CA ALA A 132 3.09 2.41 0.32
C ALA A 132 2.43 2.87 -0.99
N TYR A 133 2.61 4.14 -1.37
CA TYR A 133 2.11 4.68 -2.63
C TYR A 133 2.99 4.29 -3.81
N ASP A 134 4.29 4.04 -3.61
CA ASP A 134 5.12 3.42 -4.65
C ASP A 134 4.65 2.00 -4.99
N ALA A 135 4.27 1.25 -3.96
CA ALA A 135 3.90 -0.15 -4.09
C ALA A 135 2.49 -0.36 -4.67
N ALA A 136 1.56 0.54 -4.37
CA ALA A 136 0.14 0.39 -4.68
C ALA A 136 -0.14 0.16 -6.19
N PRO A 137 -1.16 -0.66 -6.55
CA PRO A 137 -1.56 -0.89 -7.95
C PRO A 137 -2.01 0.38 -8.67
N GLN A 138 -2.57 1.35 -7.96
CA GLN A 138 -2.96 2.66 -8.48
C GLN A 138 -1.95 3.76 -8.11
N GLY A 139 -0.79 3.36 -7.60
CA GLY A 139 0.24 4.21 -7.02
C GLY A 139 1.13 4.94 -8.02
N VAL A 140 2.17 5.59 -7.49
CA VAL A 140 3.08 6.49 -8.23
C VAL A 140 3.74 5.78 -9.40
N ASN A 141 4.30 4.58 -9.18
CA ASN A 141 5.01 3.86 -10.24
C ASN A 141 4.08 3.44 -11.39
N ASN A 142 2.83 3.07 -11.10
CA ASN A 142 1.86 2.76 -12.15
C ASN A 142 1.36 4.02 -12.86
N TRP A 143 1.22 5.14 -12.15
CA TRP A 143 0.93 6.42 -12.77
C TRP A 143 2.06 6.87 -13.72
N LEU A 144 3.32 6.75 -13.30
CA LEU A 144 4.49 7.04 -14.14
C LEU A 144 4.55 6.11 -15.36
N ALA A 145 4.27 4.82 -15.20
CA ALA A 145 4.25 3.86 -16.30
C ALA A 145 3.26 4.23 -17.41
N LYS A 146 2.11 4.84 -17.08
CA LYS A 146 1.15 5.35 -18.09
C LYS A 146 1.77 6.41 -19.00
N GLY A 147 2.76 7.15 -18.52
CA GLY A 147 3.49 8.15 -19.32
C GLY A 147 4.34 7.55 -20.43
N LEU A 148 4.63 6.24 -20.39
CA LEU A 148 5.41 5.52 -21.40
C LEU A 148 4.58 5.11 -22.64
N GLY A 149 3.26 5.33 -22.61
CA GLY A 149 2.35 4.86 -23.65
C GLY A 149 1.86 3.43 -23.41
N VAL A 150 1.51 2.73 -24.49
CA VAL A 150 0.99 1.36 -24.40
C VAL A 150 2.13 0.41 -24.03
N CYS A 151 2.03 -0.18 -22.84
CA CYS A 151 2.99 -1.15 -22.35
C CYS A 151 2.33 -2.12 -21.36
N THR A 152 2.94 -3.29 -21.22
CA THR A 152 2.68 -4.18 -20.09
C THR A 152 3.57 -3.79 -18.92
N SER A 153 3.02 -3.77 -17.70
CA SER A 153 3.75 -3.34 -16.50
C SER A 153 3.55 -4.33 -15.37
N ARG A 154 4.63 -4.68 -14.68
CA ARG A 154 4.61 -5.54 -13.50
C ARG A 154 5.56 -5.03 -12.40
N PRO A 155 5.28 -5.32 -11.12
CA PRO A 155 6.23 -5.04 -10.05
C PRO A 155 7.60 -5.67 -10.30
N ILE A 156 8.67 -4.96 -9.89
CA ILE A 156 10.03 -5.52 -9.85
C ILE A 156 10.17 -6.40 -8.61
N HIS A 157 9.71 -5.89 -7.46
CA HIS A 157 9.62 -6.62 -6.21
C HIS A 157 8.17 -6.68 -5.77
N PHE A 158 7.57 -7.87 -5.75
CA PHE A 158 6.16 -8.03 -5.37
C PHE A 158 5.96 -7.88 -3.86
N SER A 159 4.92 -7.16 -3.46
CA SER A 159 4.46 -7.18 -2.07
C SER A 159 3.81 -8.51 -1.74
N LYS A 160 3.95 -8.95 -0.50
CA LYS A 160 3.27 -10.13 0.04
C LYS A 160 1.95 -9.73 0.68
N ALA A 161 0.96 -10.62 0.68
CA ALA A 161 -0.30 -10.40 1.37
C ALA A 161 -0.05 -10.15 2.87
N PRO A 162 -0.87 -9.32 3.54
CA PRO A 162 -0.67 -9.04 4.96
C PRO A 162 -0.79 -10.31 5.82
N ASN A 163 -1.66 -11.24 5.41
CA ASN A 163 -1.98 -12.48 6.11
C ASN A 163 -1.68 -13.71 5.24
N TYR A 164 -1.54 -14.85 5.91
CA TYR A 164 -1.46 -16.16 5.26
C TYR A 164 -2.85 -16.58 4.75
N PRO A 165 -2.94 -17.39 3.68
CA PRO A 165 -4.20 -17.96 3.22
C PRO A 165 -4.81 -18.92 4.26
N THR A 166 -3.97 -19.48 5.12
CA THR A 166 -4.30 -20.40 6.19
C THR A 166 -4.00 -19.76 7.55
N GLU A 167 -4.62 -20.25 8.62
CA GLU A 167 -4.32 -19.79 9.98
C GLU A 167 -2.92 -20.23 10.42
N GLY A 168 -2.01 -19.29 10.69
CA GLY A 168 -0.66 -19.60 11.17
C GLY A 168 0.45 -19.36 10.14
N THR A 169 1.69 -19.48 10.59
CA THR A 169 2.92 -19.22 9.81
C THR A 169 3.69 -20.49 9.48
N HIS A 170 3.36 -21.62 10.10
CA HIS A 170 4.00 -22.92 9.88
C HIS A 170 2.95 -24.00 9.71
N ARG A 171 3.29 -25.03 8.93
CA ARG A 171 2.55 -26.28 8.84
C ARG A 171 3.40 -27.41 9.39
N VAL A 172 2.84 -28.20 10.29
CA VAL A 172 3.47 -29.39 10.87
C VAL A 172 2.68 -30.61 10.42
N GLU A 173 3.36 -31.57 9.81
CA GLU A 173 2.74 -32.79 9.28
C GLU A 173 3.44 -34.01 9.83
N PHE A 174 2.68 -35.00 10.31
CA PHE A 174 3.22 -36.26 10.81
C PHE A 174 2.16 -37.37 10.69
N ASN A 175 2.60 -38.63 10.69
CA ASN A 175 1.72 -39.78 10.57
C ASN A 175 1.55 -40.47 11.94
N ILE A 176 0.37 -41.06 12.14
CA ILE A 176 0.01 -41.88 13.30
C ILE A 176 -0.41 -43.27 12.80
N ASP A 177 0.22 -44.29 13.37
CA ASP A 177 0.04 -45.71 13.03
C ASP A 177 -0.91 -46.43 14.04
N HIS A 178 -1.58 -45.67 14.91
CA HIS A 178 -2.25 -46.14 16.13
C HIS A 178 -3.79 -46.28 16.04
N THR A 179 -4.41 -46.81 17.11
CA THR A 179 -5.86 -47.02 17.22
C THR A 179 -6.64 -45.70 17.23
N GLN A 180 -7.94 -45.76 16.94
CA GLN A 180 -8.81 -44.57 16.89
C GLN A 180 -8.80 -43.76 18.22
N GLU A 181 -8.62 -44.43 19.36
CA GLU A 181 -8.57 -43.78 20.69
C GLU A 181 -7.29 -42.94 20.87
N ASP A 182 -6.13 -43.45 20.42
CA ASP A 182 -4.85 -42.73 20.48
C ASP A 182 -4.86 -41.47 19.58
N LEU A 183 -5.56 -41.56 18.45
CA LEU A 183 -5.72 -40.45 17.50
C LEU A 183 -6.52 -39.30 18.12
N ASP A 184 -7.63 -39.60 18.80
CA ASP A 184 -8.51 -38.61 19.40
C ASP A 184 -7.82 -37.87 20.56
N GLU A 185 -7.02 -38.59 21.37
CA GLU A 185 -6.24 -38.00 22.45
C GLU A 185 -5.20 -37.01 21.92
N VAL A 186 -4.44 -37.40 20.89
CA VAL A 186 -3.43 -36.54 20.25
C VAL A 186 -4.07 -35.29 19.65
N ILE A 187 -5.18 -35.44 18.92
CA ILE A 187 -5.89 -34.30 18.32
C ILE A 187 -6.42 -33.36 19.41
N SER A 188 -6.96 -33.90 20.51
CA SER A 188 -7.44 -33.11 21.64
C SER A 188 -6.31 -32.29 22.28
N MET A 189 -5.16 -32.91 22.54
CA MET A 189 -3.99 -32.22 23.11
C MET A 189 -3.44 -31.14 22.18
N LEU A 190 -3.40 -31.38 20.87
CA LEU A 190 -2.95 -30.38 19.89
C LEU A 190 -3.92 -29.20 19.78
N LYS A 191 -5.22 -29.45 19.81
CA LYS A 191 -6.26 -28.40 19.81
C LYS A 191 -6.28 -27.57 21.10
N ALA A 192 -5.71 -28.08 22.20
CA ALA A 192 -5.56 -27.32 23.43
C ALA A 192 -4.45 -26.26 23.35
N ILE A 193 -3.56 -26.34 22.35
CA ILE A 193 -2.54 -25.31 22.09
C ILE A 193 -3.20 -24.15 21.35
N SER A 194 -3.08 -22.93 21.89
CA SER A 194 -3.58 -21.72 21.25
C SER A 194 -2.92 -21.46 19.89
N ASP A 195 -3.66 -20.88 18.95
CA ASP A 195 -3.21 -20.59 17.57
C ASP A 195 -2.78 -21.83 16.78
N VAL A 196 -3.46 -22.96 16.99
CA VAL A 196 -3.29 -24.19 16.22
C VAL A 196 -4.60 -24.57 15.54
N SER A 197 -4.56 -24.79 14.22
CA SER A 197 -5.65 -25.40 13.47
C SER A 197 -5.21 -26.80 13.03
N VAL A 198 -5.92 -27.84 13.45
CA VAL A 198 -5.59 -29.25 13.17
C VAL A 198 -6.56 -29.83 12.15
N THR A 199 -6.02 -30.50 11.15
CA THR A 199 -6.76 -31.32 10.18
C THR A 199 -6.15 -32.73 10.14
N SER A 200 -6.99 -33.74 9.93
CA SER A 200 -6.55 -35.12 9.78
C SER A 200 -7.15 -35.73 8.52
N PHE A 201 -6.41 -36.62 7.89
CA PHE A 201 -6.86 -37.36 6.71
C PHE A 201 -6.25 -38.75 6.68
N SER A 202 -7.05 -39.73 6.24
CA SER A 202 -6.55 -41.10 6.02
C SER A 202 -5.55 -41.10 4.87
N ALA A 203 -4.41 -41.74 5.09
CA ALA A 203 -3.31 -41.88 4.15
C ALA A 203 -2.89 -43.36 4.07
N ARG A 204 -2.49 -43.81 2.88
CA ARG A 204 -1.94 -45.16 2.69
C ARG A 204 -0.45 -45.04 2.39
N THR A 205 0.37 -45.70 3.19
CA THR A 205 1.82 -45.81 2.99
C THR A 205 2.21 -47.26 3.19
N ASP A 206 2.90 -47.85 2.22
CA ASP A 206 3.38 -49.24 2.24
C ASP A 206 2.29 -50.29 2.60
N ASP A 207 1.09 -50.15 2.03
CA ASP A 207 -0.09 -51.03 2.22
C ASP A 207 -0.71 -51.04 3.63
N GLU A 208 -0.25 -50.19 4.56
CA GLU A 208 -0.86 -49.95 5.86
C GLU A 208 -1.69 -48.65 5.86
N GLU A 209 -2.86 -48.67 6.52
CA GLU A 209 -3.72 -47.50 6.69
C GLU A 209 -3.19 -46.66 7.87
N GLN A 210 -2.71 -45.46 7.57
CA GLN A 210 -2.20 -44.49 8.56
C GLN A 210 -3.06 -43.25 8.55
N THR A 211 -3.11 -42.53 9.66
CA THR A 211 -3.72 -41.19 9.69
C THR A 211 -2.63 -40.14 9.61
N ARG A 212 -2.66 -39.29 8.58
CA ARG A 212 -1.79 -38.11 8.51
C ARG A 212 -2.47 -36.95 9.21
N ILE A 213 -1.77 -36.38 10.19
CA ILE A 213 -2.13 -35.14 10.86
C ILE A 213 -1.41 -34.00 10.16
N SER A 214 -2.15 -32.96 9.78
CA SER A 214 -1.61 -31.69 9.28
C SER A 214 -2.18 -30.56 10.12
N LEU A 215 -1.32 -29.81 10.79
CA LEU A 215 -1.74 -28.66 11.58
C LEU A 215 -1.01 -27.40 11.12
N ASN A 216 -1.72 -26.27 11.09
CA ASN A 216 -1.11 -24.97 10.91
C ASN A 216 -1.03 -24.24 12.25
N CYS A 217 0.07 -23.55 12.50
CA CYS A 217 0.31 -22.88 13.77
C CYS A 217 1.14 -21.60 13.63
N SER A 218 1.02 -20.69 14.60
CA SER A 218 1.91 -19.52 14.71
C SER A 218 3.34 -19.93 15.07
N GLN A 219 4.32 -19.05 14.88
CA GLN A 219 5.71 -19.33 15.29
C GLN A 219 5.84 -19.57 16.80
N GLN A 220 5.00 -18.92 17.62
CA GLN A 220 4.96 -19.15 19.07
C GLN A 220 4.36 -20.52 19.39
N ALA A 221 3.23 -20.87 18.76
CA ALA A 221 2.58 -22.16 18.93
C ALA A 221 3.47 -23.33 18.46
N LEU A 222 4.28 -23.12 17.40
CA LEU A 222 5.22 -24.13 16.90
C LEU A 222 6.14 -24.66 18.00
N MET A 223 6.62 -23.81 18.91
CA MET A 223 7.49 -24.25 20.00
C MET A 223 6.79 -25.23 20.94
N HIS A 224 5.50 -25.02 21.20
CA HIS A 224 4.67 -25.91 22.02
C HIS A 224 4.35 -27.22 21.29
N VAL A 225 4.04 -27.13 19.99
CA VAL A 225 3.79 -28.32 19.14
C VAL A 225 5.03 -29.20 19.07
N VAL A 226 6.20 -28.61 18.80
CA VAL A 226 7.47 -29.35 18.75
C VAL A 226 7.79 -29.98 20.11
N ALA A 227 7.59 -29.27 21.22
CA ALA A 227 7.79 -29.82 22.56
C ALA A 227 6.86 -31.02 22.82
N PHE A 228 5.59 -30.93 22.44
CA PHE A 228 4.63 -32.04 22.53
C PHE A 228 5.08 -33.25 21.69
N LEU A 229 5.43 -33.04 20.42
CA LEU A 229 5.88 -34.11 19.53
C LEU A 229 7.17 -34.76 20.03
N SER A 230 8.07 -33.99 20.65
CA SER A 230 9.34 -34.51 21.20
C SER A 230 9.15 -35.52 22.34
N GLN A 231 8.02 -35.45 23.06
CA GLN A 231 7.66 -36.44 24.09
C GLN A 231 7.27 -37.79 23.47
N ASN A 232 6.93 -37.80 22.18
CA ASN A 232 6.50 -38.98 21.41
C ASN A 232 7.50 -39.29 20.30
N ARG A 233 8.55 -40.05 20.63
CA ARG A 233 9.71 -40.30 19.75
C ARG A 233 9.33 -40.84 18.36
N GLN A 234 8.28 -41.65 18.25
CA GLN A 234 7.81 -42.20 16.97
C GLN A 234 7.19 -41.12 16.06
N LEU A 235 6.42 -40.19 16.63
CA LEU A 235 5.82 -39.07 15.89
C LEU A 235 6.87 -38.08 15.43
N TYR A 236 7.81 -37.73 16.32
CA TYR A 236 8.85 -36.75 16.05
C TYR A 236 9.77 -37.13 14.88
N GLN A 237 10.12 -38.42 14.74
CA GLN A 237 11.02 -38.90 13.69
C GLN A 237 10.42 -38.80 12.28
N LYS A 238 9.09 -38.78 12.16
CA LYS A 238 8.35 -38.66 10.89
C LYS A 238 7.64 -37.30 10.76
N THR A 239 8.07 -36.28 11.51
CA THR A 239 7.48 -34.94 11.47
C THR A 239 8.17 -34.07 10.42
N GLU A 240 7.38 -33.49 9.52
CA GLU A 240 7.79 -32.45 8.59
C GLU A 240 7.29 -31.08 9.09
N ILE A 241 8.18 -30.10 9.17
CA ILE A 241 7.84 -28.73 9.55
C ILE A 241 8.14 -27.83 8.35
N LEU A 242 7.10 -27.18 7.86
CA LEU A 242 7.16 -26.28 6.70
C LEU A 242 6.87 -24.86 7.15
N SER A 243 7.74 -23.92 6.80
CA SER A 243 7.42 -22.50 6.88
C SER A 243 6.46 -22.15 5.75
N LEU A 244 5.34 -21.51 6.08
CA LEU A 244 4.40 -21.04 5.08
C LEU A 244 4.89 -19.70 4.53
N GLU A 245 4.72 -19.50 3.23
CA GLU A 245 4.98 -18.22 2.58
C GLU A 245 3.69 -17.46 2.31
N LYS A 246 3.71 -16.16 2.61
CA LYS A 246 2.60 -15.26 2.27
C LYS A 246 2.52 -15.14 0.74
N PRO A 247 1.32 -15.27 0.14
CA PRO A 247 1.17 -15.17 -1.31
C PRO A 247 1.55 -13.77 -1.79
N LEU A 248 2.01 -13.69 -3.03
CA LEU A 248 2.28 -12.40 -3.67
C LEU A 248 0.97 -11.71 -4.02
N LEU A 249 0.91 -10.39 -3.78
CA LEU A 249 -0.17 -9.55 -4.24
C LEU A 249 0.06 -9.17 -5.70
N LEU A 250 -0.86 -9.60 -6.58
CA LEU A 250 -0.76 -9.30 -8.00
C LEU A 250 -0.84 -7.78 -8.22
N HIS A 251 0.06 -7.25 -9.06
CA HIS A 251 0.18 -5.82 -9.39
C HIS A 251 0.59 -4.87 -8.24
N THR A 252 0.82 -5.38 -7.04
CA THR A 252 1.31 -4.60 -5.88
C THR A 252 2.79 -4.91 -5.63
N GLY A 253 3.60 -3.88 -5.40
CA GLY A 253 5.02 -4.05 -5.11
C GLY A 253 5.89 -2.90 -5.60
N MET A 254 7.16 -2.90 -5.24
CA MET A 254 8.08 -1.82 -5.56
C MET A 254 8.56 -1.85 -7.01
N GLY A 255 8.69 -0.65 -7.58
CA GLY A 255 9.16 -0.41 -8.94
C GLY A 255 8.25 -0.99 -10.02
N ARG A 256 8.49 -0.64 -11.28
CA ARG A 256 7.78 -1.23 -12.41
C ARG A 256 8.76 -1.60 -13.51
N LEU A 257 8.70 -2.86 -13.94
CA LEU A 257 9.29 -3.28 -15.19
C LEU A 257 8.22 -3.15 -16.27
N CYS A 258 8.44 -2.21 -17.19
CA CYS A 258 7.54 -1.95 -18.29
C CYS A 258 8.12 -2.54 -19.58
N THR A 259 7.33 -3.35 -20.29
CA THR A 259 7.66 -3.83 -21.63
C THR A 259 6.76 -3.11 -22.62
N LEU A 260 7.36 -2.24 -23.42
CA LEU A 260 6.67 -1.48 -24.46
C LEU A 260 6.26 -2.41 -25.60
N ASP A 261 5.07 -2.20 -26.15
CA ASP A 261 4.58 -2.99 -27.29
C ASP A 261 5.34 -2.64 -28.59
N GLU A 262 5.78 -1.40 -28.72
CA GLU A 262 6.59 -0.90 -29.82
C GLU A 262 7.97 -0.45 -29.33
N SER A 263 9.01 -0.64 -30.15
CA SER A 263 10.36 -0.21 -29.81
C SER A 263 10.44 1.30 -29.65
N VAL A 264 11.21 1.79 -28.66
CA VAL A 264 11.50 3.22 -28.42
C VAL A 264 12.04 3.92 -29.67
N ARG A 265 12.61 3.17 -30.61
CA ARG A 265 13.08 3.67 -31.90
C ARG A 265 11.99 4.43 -32.66
N TRP A 266 10.74 3.95 -32.59
CA TRP A 266 9.60 4.58 -33.25
C TRP A 266 9.26 5.94 -32.65
N PHE A 267 9.28 6.07 -31.32
CA PHE A 267 9.09 7.35 -30.63
C PHE A 267 10.17 8.37 -31.02
N TRP A 268 11.43 7.94 -31.05
CA TRP A 268 12.54 8.81 -31.44
C TRP A 268 12.47 9.21 -32.92
N GLU A 269 12.05 8.30 -33.79
CA GLU A 269 11.81 8.59 -35.20
C GLU A 269 10.65 9.57 -35.40
N GLN A 270 9.58 9.49 -34.61
CA GLN A 270 8.50 10.48 -34.65
C GLN A 270 8.92 11.87 -34.15
N CYS A 271 9.62 11.94 -33.01
CA CYS A 271 10.15 13.20 -32.49
C CYS A 271 11.18 13.81 -33.46
N SER A 272 12.01 12.98 -34.09
CA SER A 272 12.95 13.41 -35.13
C SER A 272 12.25 13.85 -36.41
N ALA A 273 11.20 13.15 -36.84
CA ALA A 273 10.42 13.51 -38.02
C ALA A 273 9.67 14.84 -37.81
N ARG A 274 9.03 15.02 -36.65
CA ARG A 274 8.34 16.28 -36.28
C ARG A 274 9.30 17.47 -36.17
N SER A 275 10.46 17.30 -35.54
CA SER A 275 11.47 18.38 -35.47
C SER A 275 12.09 18.71 -36.82
N ARG A 276 12.06 17.80 -37.80
CA ARG A 276 12.57 17.98 -39.17
C ARG A 276 11.49 18.27 -40.22
N GLY A 277 10.23 18.47 -39.81
CA GLY A 277 9.11 18.74 -40.74
C GLY A 277 8.81 17.61 -41.74
N ARG A 278 9.20 16.36 -41.43
CA ARG A 278 8.97 15.20 -42.30
C ARG A 278 7.62 14.54 -42.00
N PRO A 279 6.96 13.94 -43.01
CA PRO A 279 5.76 13.12 -42.77
C PRO A 279 6.06 12.00 -41.78
N LEU A 280 5.13 11.73 -40.88
CA LEU A 280 5.25 10.60 -39.95
C LEU A 280 5.22 9.29 -40.75
N PRO A 281 6.10 8.31 -40.44
CA PRO A 281 6.02 7.01 -41.08
C PRO A 281 4.66 6.37 -40.78
N HIS A 282 4.00 5.87 -41.82
CA HIS A 282 2.73 5.14 -41.67
C HIS A 282 2.99 3.76 -41.08
N ARG A 283 2.03 3.28 -40.28
CA ARG A 283 1.98 1.93 -39.71
C ARG A 283 1.99 0.87 -40.80
#